data_AF-A0AAC9PTC4-F1
#
_entry.id   AF-A0AAC9PTC4-F1
#
_cell.length_a   1.000
_cell.length_b   1.000
_cell.length_c   1.000
_cell.angle_alpha   90.00
_cell.angle_beta   90.00
_cell.angle_gamma   90.00
#
_symmetry.space_group_name_H-M   'P 1'
#
loop_
_entity.id
_entity.type
_entity.pdbx_description
1 polymer ?
#
loop_
_entity_poly.entity_id
_entity_poly.type
_entity_poly.pdbx_seq_one_letter_code
_entity_poly.pdbx_strand_id
1 'polypeptide(L)'
;MAGYRYHCGECDHRTAWLTESQGEEQHLQHYLSRHAGILPGGWKESAPPSASKGGGGGCVGVLVGLFLIMMLASTCEAGAATSPVGDSTGTVIVEEYQRDLRR
;
A
#
# COMPACT_ATOMS: atom_id res chain seq x y z
N MET A 1 -10.21 13.95 4.19
CA MET A 1 -10.87 14.30 2.92
C MET A 1 -9.81 14.22 1.83
N ALA A 2 -10.08 13.62 0.67
CA ALA A 2 -9.15 13.66 -0.45
C ALA A 2 -9.18 15.07 -1.07
N GLY A 3 -8.01 15.63 -1.37
CA GLY A 3 -7.89 16.91 -2.05
C GLY A 3 -7.67 16.71 -3.54
N TYR A 4 -8.25 17.59 -4.35
CA TYR A 4 -8.09 17.61 -5.80
C TYR A 4 -7.42 18.91 -6.23
N ARG A 5 -6.58 18.83 -7.25
CA ARG A 5 -5.95 19.99 -7.89
C ARG A 5 -6.12 19.86 -9.39
N TYR A 6 -6.63 20.91 -10.02
CA TYR A 6 -6.87 20.96 -11.45
C TYR A 6 -5.81 21.83 -12.13
N HIS A 7 -5.33 21.39 -13.29
CA HIS A 7 -4.32 22.06 -14.11
C HIS A 7 -4.96 22.51 -15.43
N CYS A 8 -4.76 23.78 -15.79
CA CYS A 8 -5.19 24.29 -17.09
C CYS A 8 -4.37 23.66 -18.22
N GLY A 9 -5.02 23.28 -19.32
CA GLY A 9 -4.33 22.77 -20.51
C GLY A 9 -3.64 23.85 -21.36
N GLU A 10 -4.11 25.10 -21.24
CA GLU A 10 -3.66 26.21 -22.10
C GLU A 10 -2.59 27.09 -21.45
N CYS A 11 -2.48 27.08 -20.12
CA CYS A 11 -1.52 27.89 -19.38
C CYS A 11 -1.06 27.20 -18.08
N ASP A 12 -0.04 27.74 -17.42
CA ASP A 12 0.51 27.17 -16.16
C ASP A 12 -0.37 27.45 -14.91
N HIS A 13 -1.66 27.75 -15.10
CA HIS A 13 -2.58 27.96 -13.99
C HIS A 13 -2.98 26.63 -13.36
N ARG A 14 -3.02 26.62 -12.02
CA ARG A 14 -3.46 25.48 -11.21
C ARG A 14 -4.30 25.93 -10.03
N THR A 15 -5.33 25.16 -9.69
CA THR A 15 -6.18 25.44 -8.53
C THR A 15 -5.45 25.11 -7.22
N ALA A 16 -5.96 25.62 -6.10
CA ALA A 16 -5.57 25.12 -4.78
C ALA A 16 -6.01 23.64 -4.62
N TRP A 17 -5.52 22.97 -3.57
CA TRP A 17 -6.06 21.68 -3.15
C TRP A 17 -7.45 21.90 -2.57
N LEU A 18 -8.47 21.46 -3.30
CA LEU A 18 -9.88 21.71 -2.99
C LEU A 18 -10.67 20.40 -3.01
N THR A 19 -11.94 20.45 -2.64
CA THR A 19 -12.83 19.34 -3.00
C THR A 19 -12.97 19.25 -4.52
N GLU A 20 -13.37 18.09 -5.04
CA GLU A 20 -13.54 17.90 -6.48
C GLU A 20 -14.46 18.97 -7.08
N SER A 21 -15.64 19.18 -6.47
CA SER A 21 -16.61 20.18 -6.89
C SER A 21 -16.07 21.62 -6.90
N GLN A 22 -15.33 22.01 -5.85
CA GLN A 22 -14.74 23.34 -5.75
C GLN A 22 -13.61 23.55 -6.76
N GLY A 23 -12.81 22.51 -7.00
CA GLY A 23 -11.75 22.52 -8.00
C GLY A 23 -12.30 22.65 -9.41
N GLU A 24 -13.37 21.92 -9.74
CA GLU A 24 -14.05 21.98 -11.04
C GLU A 24 -14.66 23.36 -11.30
N GLU A 25 -15.39 23.92 -10.33
CA GLU A 25 -15.99 25.25 -10.44
C GLU A 25 -14.91 26.33 -10.68
N GLN A 26 -13.83 26.32 -9.89
CA GLN A 26 -12.74 27.27 -10.07
C GLN A 26 -12.00 27.08 -11.39
N HIS A 27 -11.83 25.84 -11.86
CA HIS A 27 -11.22 25.55 -13.15
C HIS A 27 -12.08 26.06 -14.30
N LEU A 28 -13.40 25.87 -14.24
CA LEU A 28 -14.33 26.39 -15.24
C LEU A 28 -14.35 27.92 -15.25
N GLN A 29 -14.41 28.55 -14.07
CA GLN A 29 -14.37 30.01 -13.94
C GLN A 29 -13.07 30.59 -14.50
N HIS A 30 -11.94 29.90 -14.28
CA HIS A 30 -10.67 30.25 -14.91
C HIS A 30 -10.76 30.20 -16.44
N TYR A 31 -11.30 29.12 -17.01
CA TYR A 31 -11.49 29.01 -18.47
C TYR A 31 -12.39 30.11 -19.02
N LEU A 32 -13.52 30.41 -18.37
CA LEU A 32 -14.44 31.47 -18.78
C LEU A 32 -13.78 32.86 -18.77
N SER A 33 -12.86 33.11 -17.84
CA SER A 33 -12.21 34.42 -17.68
C SER A 33 -10.93 34.60 -18.50
N ARG A 34 -10.16 33.53 -18.72
CA ARG A 34 -8.84 33.58 -19.39
C ARG A 34 -8.82 32.92 -20.76
N HIS A 35 -9.76 32.03 -21.05
CA HIS A 35 -9.80 31.19 -22.25
C HIS A 35 -11.21 31.16 -22.85
N ALA A 36 -11.80 32.34 -23.06
CA ALA A 36 -13.16 32.47 -23.59
C ALA A 36 -13.28 31.79 -24.97
N GLY A 37 -14.27 30.90 -25.11
CA GLY A 37 -14.55 30.18 -26.36
C GLY A 37 -13.70 28.93 -26.58
N ILE A 38 -12.78 28.59 -25.66
CA ILE A 38 -12.02 27.35 -25.68
C ILE A 38 -12.69 26.36 -24.72
N LEU A 39 -12.86 25.11 -25.16
CA LEU A 39 -13.39 24.06 -24.28
C LEU A 39 -12.40 23.79 -23.13
N PRO A 40 -12.90 23.63 -21.88
CA PRO A 40 -12.04 23.30 -20.75
C PRO A 40 -11.31 21.97 -20.97
N GLY A 41 -9.99 22.01 -20.83
CA GLY A 41 -9.08 20.88 -20.98
C GLY A 41 -8.09 20.80 -19.82
N GLY A 42 -7.02 20.03 -19.99
CA GLY A 42 -6.01 19.81 -18.95
C GLY A 42 -6.23 18.52 -18.16
N TRP A 43 -5.70 18.45 -16.94
CA TRP A 43 -5.74 17.24 -16.12
C TRP A 43 -5.94 17.55 -14.63
N LYS A 44 -6.29 16.51 -13.85
CA LYS A 44 -6.48 16.60 -12.41
C LYS A 44 -5.52 15.70 -11.64
N GLU A 45 -4.99 16.21 -10.53
CA GLU A 45 -4.24 15.47 -9.53
C GLU A 45 -5.15 15.17 -8.34
N SER A 46 -5.13 13.94 -7.85
CA SER A 46 -5.77 13.54 -6.59
C SER A 46 -4.70 13.35 -5.52
N ALA A 47 -4.81 14.11 -4.43
CA ALA A 47 -4.02 13.84 -3.24
C ALA A 47 -4.58 12.58 -2.57
N PRO A 48 -3.73 11.64 -2.11
CA PRO A 48 -4.19 10.58 -1.24
C PRO A 48 -4.93 11.22 -0.06
N PRO A 49 -6.00 10.58 0.47
CA PRO A 49 -6.65 11.08 1.67
C PRO A 49 -5.55 11.30 2.69
N SER A 50 -5.49 12.48 3.29
CA SER A 50 -4.48 12.83 4.29
C SER A 50 -4.48 11.73 5.34
N ALA A 51 -3.59 10.74 5.18
CA ALA A 51 -3.27 9.81 6.24
C ALA A 51 -2.79 10.74 7.34
N SER A 52 -3.52 10.73 8.45
CA SER A 52 -3.09 11.35 9.68
C SER A 52 -1.59 11.16 9.80
N LYS A 53 -0.89 12.27 10.08
CA LYS A 53 0.52 12.35 10.41
C LYS A 53 0.99 11.07 11.11
N GLY A 54 1.47 10.11 10.33
CA GLY A 54 1.89 8.77 10.75
C GLY A 54 3.16 8.39 10.01
N GLY A 55 3.99 9.39 9.72
CA GLY A 55 5.36 9.20 9.27
C GLY A 55 6.20 8.65 10.42
N GLY A 56 7.00 7.63 10.11
CA GLY A 56 8.08 7.17 11.00
C GLY A 56 8.16 5.66 11.24
N GLY A 57 7.24 4.84 10.73
CA GLY A 57 7.24 3.40 11.00
C GLY A 57 8.06 2.54 10.04
N GLY A 58 8.37 3.02 8.83
CA GLY A 58 8.99 2.18 7.79
C GLY A 58 10.40 1.71 8.15
N CYS A 59 11.28 2.64 8.54
CA CYS A 59 12.66 2.28 8.90
C CYS A 59 12.71 1.51 10.22
N VAL A 60 11.93 1.92 11.22
CA VAL A 60 11.88 1.23 12.52
C VAL A 60 11.31 -0.19 12.36
N GLY A 61 10.27 -0.36 11.54
CA GLY A 61 9.72 -1.67 11.21
C GLY A 61 10.72 -2.58 10.50
N VAL A 62 11.49 -2.04 9.55
CA VAL A 62 12.57 -2.80 8.86
C VAL A 62 13.67 -3.20 9.84
N LEU A 63 14.12 -2.30 10.72
CA LEU A 63 15.16 -2.60 11.71
C LEU A 63 14.69 -3.64 12.73
N VAL A 64 13.45 -3.53 13.24
CA VAL A 64 12.86 -4.52 14.15
C VAL A 64 12.68 -5.86 13.47
N GLY A 65 12.23 -5.88 12.20
CA GLY A 65 12.10 -7.10 11.41
C GLY A 65 13.45 -7.80 11.20
N LEU A 66 14.49 -7.06 10.79
CA LEU A 66 15.84 -7.59 10.65
C LEU A 66 16.41 -8.13 11.97
N PHE A 67 16.20 -7.41 13.07
CA PHE A 67 16.65 -7.83 14.40
C PHE A 67 15.95 -9.12 14.85
N LEU A 68 14.63 -9.24 14.62
CA LEU A 68 13.88 -10.47 14.92
C LEU A 68 14.37 -11.65 14.07
N ILE A 69 14.60 -11.45 12.77
CA ILE A 69 15.13 -12.49 11.88
C ILE A 69 16.51 -12.96 12.34
N MET A 70 17.38 -12.03 12.75
CA MET A 70 18.71 -12.34 13.30
C MET A 70 18.63 -13.10 14.62
N MET A 71 17.70 -12.75 15.51
CA MET A 71 17.46 -13.49 16.75
C MET A 71 16.98 -14.91 16.47
N LEU A 72 15.98 -15.08 15.60
CA LEU A 72 15.50 -16.40 15.17
C LEU A 72 16.65 -17.24 14.57
N ALA A 73 17.43 -16.65 13.66
CA ALA A 73 18.58 -17.31 13.06
C ALA A 73 19.68 -17.65 14.08
N SER A 74 19.91 -16.80 15.09
CA SER A 74 20.89 -17.05 16.15
C SER A 74 20.42 -18.10 17.16
N THR A 75 19.11 -18.27 17.33
CA THR A 75 18.55 -19.40 18.10
C THR A 75 18.48 -20.70 17.30
N CYS A 76 18.79 -20.65 15.99
CA CYS A 76 19.00 -21.84 15.18
C CYS A 76 20.44 -22.34 15.32
N GLU A 77 20.76 -22.91 16.49
CA GLU A 77 21.87 -23.85 16.59
C GLU A 77 21.44 -25.18 15.94
N ALA A 78 22.09 -25.53 14.83
CA ALA A 78 22.19 -26.89 14.29
C ALA A 78 20.93 -27.78 14.39
N GLY A 79 19.90 -27.43 13.62
CA GLY A 79 18.98 -28.41 13.03
C GLY A 79 19.39 -28.82 11.61
N ALA A 80 20.65 -28.61 11.20
CA ALA A 80 21.14 -29.05 9.90
C ALA A 80 21.77 -30.45 10.01
N ALA A 81 20.94 -31.45 10.29
CA ALA A 81 21.20 -32.81 9.81
C ALA A 81 20.46 -32.97 8.48
N THR A 82 21.22 -32.81 7.40
CA THR A 82 21.00 -33.29 6.03
C THR A 82 19.74 -34.14 5.74
N SER A 83 18.85 -33.56 4.93
CA SER A 83 18.09 -34.14 3.78
C SER A 83 16.96 -35.16 4.03
N PRO A 84 16.14 -35.45 2.99
CA PRO A 84 15.23 -34.62 2.21
C PRO A 84 13.76 -35.02 2.49
N VAL A 85 12.78 -34.30 1.90
CA VAL A 85 11.36 -34.70 1.79
C VAL A 85 10.47 -34.50 3.03
N GLY A 86 9.27 -33.95 2.79
CA GLY A 86 8.10 -34.24 3.60
C GLY A 86 7.77 -33.24 4.69
N ASP A 87 6.85 -32.34 4.36
CA ASP A 87 5.71 -31.97 5.19
C ASP A 87 5.45 -33.00 6.32
N SER A 88 5.75 -32.64 7.57
CA SER A 88 5.67 -33.56 8.72
C SER A 88 5.08 -32.88 9.96
N THR A 89 4.05 -32.06 9.78
CA THR A 89 3.13 -31.72 10.88
C THR A 89 1.79 -32.44 10.75
N GLY A 90 1.59 -33.26 9.70
CA GLY A 90 0.32 -33.96 9.43
C GLY A 90 0.30 -35.48 9.61
N THR A 91 1.43 -36.17 9.80
CA THR A 91 1.49 -37.65 9.64
C THR A 91 1.35 -38.47 10.92
N VAL A 92 1.63 -37.90 12.10
CA VAL A 92 1.61 -38.69 13.35
C VAL A 92 0.19 -39.05 13.80
N ILE A 93 -0.83 -38.28 13.41
CA ILE A 93 -2.23 -38.54 13.80
C ILE A 93 -2.87 -39.65 12.93
N VAL A 94 -2.33 -39.90 11.73
CA VAL A 94 -2.97 -40.85 10.78
C VAL A 94 -2.57 -42.31 11.06
N GLU A 95 -1.36 -42.56 11.57
CA GLU A 95 -0.91 -43.93 11.84
C GLU A 95 -1.57 -44.56 13.07
N GLU A 96 -1.83 -43.78 14.12
CA GLU A 96 -2.53 -44.28 15.31
C GLU A 96 -3.99 -44.66 14.96
N TYR A 97 -4.68 -43.82 14.18
CA TYR A 97 -6.08 -44.04 13.77
C TYR A 97 -6.26 -45.26 12.84
N GLN A 98 -5.30 -45.54 11.96
CA GLN A 98 -5.35 -46.69 11.04
C GLN A 98 -5.05 -48.03 11.70
N ARG A 99 -4.43 -48.04 12.90
CA ARG A 99 -4.17 -49.26 13.67
C ARG A 99 -5.40 -49.68 14.48
N ASP A 100 -6.18 -48.72 14.97
CA ASP A 100 -7.46 -48.99 15.66
C ASP A 100 -8.56 -49.48 14.70
N LEU A 101 -8.59 -49.00 13.46
CA LEU A 101 -9.58 -49.47 12.46
C LEU A 101 -9.31 -50.88 11.90
N ARG A 102 -8.16 -51.48 12.21
CA ARG A 102 -7.77 -52.83 11.76
C ARG A 102 -7.74 -53.88 12.86
N ARG A 103 -8.24 -53.56 14.05
CA ARG A 103 -8.40 -54.49 15.17
C ARG A 103 -9.87 -54.81 15.39
#